data_AF-A0AAU6I3E3-F1
#
_entry.id   AF-A0AAU6I3E3-F1
#
_cell.length_a   1.000
_cell.length_b   1.000
_cell.length_c   1.000
_cell.angle_alpha   90.00
_cell.angle_beta   90.00
_cell.angle_gamma   90.00
#
_symmetry.space_group_name_H-M   'P 1'
#
loop_
_entity.id
_entity.type
_entity.pdbx_description
1 polymer ?
#
loop_
_entity_poly.entity_id
_entity_poly.type
_entity_poly.pdbx_seq_one_letter_code
_entity_poly.pdbx_strand_id
1 'polypeptide(L)' 'MKRDHSFTATVTDLSTGNREQVSDTARFDHPVSKADATTAIRNELARQDRPATGITLTD' A
#
# COMPACT_ATOMS: atom_id res chain seq x y z
N MET A 1 -10.95 14.16 1.66
CA MET A 1 -10.14 13.38 0.69
C MET A 1 -8.76 13.99 0.67
N LYS A 2 -7.71 13.17 0.65
CA LYS A 2 -6.31 13.61 0.69
C LYS A 2 -5.58 13.10 -0.56
N ARG A 3 -4.53 13.82 -0.95
CA ARG A 3 -3.66 13.45 -2.08
C ARG A 3 -2.53 12.53 -1.65
N ASP A 4 -2.07 12.68 -0.42
CA ASP A 4 -1.03 11.83 0.15
C ASP A 4 -1.66 10.97 1.26
N HIS A 5 -1.38 9.67 1.24
CA HIS A 5 -1.84 8.72 2.23
C HIS A 5 -0.66 7.91 2.75
N SER A 6 -0.27 8.16 4.00
CA SER A 6 0.68 7.30 4.69
C SER A 6 0.01 5.97 5.03
N PHE A 7 0.73 4.88 4.86
CA PHE A 7 0.21 3.54 5.12
C PHE A 7 1.27 2.64 5.72
N THR A 8 0.80 1.64 6.46
CA THR A 8 1.58 0.48 6.87
C THR A 8 0.95 -0.76 6.26
N ALA A 9 1.75 -1.64 5.68
CA ALA A 9 1.30 -2.88 5.05
C ALA A 9 2.23 -4.03 5.38
N THR A 10 1.69 -5.25 5.49
CA THR A 10 2.50 -6.46 5.55
C THR A 10 2.62 -7.02 4.15
N VAL A 11 3.80 -6.87 3.54
CA VAL A 11 4.10 -7.41 2.21
C VAL A 11 4.71 -8.80 2.34
N THR A 12 4.36 -9.67 1.40
CA THR A 12 5.08 -10.94 1.20
C THR A 12 5.92 -10.79 -0.04
N ASP A 13 7.24 -10.81 0.10
CA ASP A 13 8.17 -10.82 -1.02
C ASP A 13 8.15 -12.20 -1.67
N LEU A 14 7.64 -12.31 -2.90
CA LEU A 14 7.52 -13.60 -3.58
C LEU A 14 8.87 -14.14 -4.07
N SER A 15 9.89 -13.30 -4.19
CA SER A 15 11.24 -13.68 -4.62
C SER A 15 11.98 -14.47 -3.53
N THR A 16 11.76 -14.08 -2.28
CA THR A 16 12.44 -14.63 -1.09
C THR A 16 11.51 -15.45 -0.19
N GLY A 17 10.19 -15.30 -0.35
CA GLY A 17 9.16 -15.89 0.52
C GLY A 17 9.00 -15.19 1.87
N ASN A 18 9.73 -14.10 2.10
CA ASN A 18 9.74 -13.41 3.39
C ASN A 18 8.53 -12.49 3.53
N ARG A 19 8.04 -12.37 4.77
CA ARG A 19 7.02 -11.39 5.14
C ARG A 19 7.64 -10.28 5.95
N GLU A 20 7.40 -9.04 5.55
CA GLU A 20 7.87 -7.87 6.26
C GLU A 20 6.76 -6.82 6.35
N GLN A 21 6.84 -6.00 7.39
CA GLN A 21 6.00 -4.83 7.52
C GLN A 21 6.72 -3.64 6.91
N VAL A 22 6.05 -2.95 5.99
CA VAL A 22 6.54 -1.74 5.34
C VAL A 22 5.66 -0.56 5.68
N SER A 23 6.27 0.60 5.84
CA SER A 23 5.58 1.88 5.98
C SER A 23 6.03 2.80 4.86
N ASP A 24 5.07 3.39 4.15
CA ASP A 24 5.34 4.26 3.01
C ASP A 24 4.21 5.29 2.82
N THR A 25 4.38 6.23 1.90
CA THR A 25 3.40 7.26 1.57
C THR A 25 3.00 7.19 0.10
N ALA A 26 1.74 6.85 -0.16
CA ALA A 26 1.18 6.86 -1.50
C ALA A 26 0.76 8.28 -1.89
N ARG A 27 1.26 8.76 -3.04
CA ARG A 27 0.93 10.07 -3.60
C ARG A 27 0.03 9.92 -4.82
N PHE A 28 -1.07 10.67 -4.85
CA PHE A 28 -2.07 10.65 -5.91
C PHE A 28 -2.16 12.04 -6.57
N ASP A 29 -2.25 12.06 -7.91
CA ASP A 29 -2.39 13.30 -8.68
C ASP A 29 -3.68 14.08 -8.37
N HIS A 30 -4.69 13.38 -7.84
CA HIS A 30 -5.97 13.94 -7.42
C HIS A 30 -6.36 13.41 -6.02
N PRO A 31 -7.22 14.12 -5.27
CA PRO A 31 -7.70 13.64 -3.98
C PRO A 31 -8.50 12.34 -4.16
N VAL A 32 -8.14 11.32 -3.39
CA VAL A 32 -8.82 10.00 -3.41
C VAL A 32 -9.43 9.69 -2.05
N SER A 33 -10.42 8.78 -2.04
CA SER A 33 -10.98 8.24 -0.80
C SER A 33 -10.00 7.26 -0.15
N LYS A 34 -10.19 6.97 1.15
CA LYS A 34 -9.37 5.96 1.85
C LYS A 34 -9.50 4.57 1.22
N ALA A 35 -10.69 4.21 0.73
CA ALA A 35 -10.95 2.93 0.08
C ALA A 35 -10.23 2.82 -1.27
N ASP A 36 -10.28 3.88 -2.08
CA ASP A 36 -9.59 3.93 -3.37
C ASP A 36 -8.07 3.91 -3.17
N ALA A 37 -7.56 4.68 -2.20
CA ALA A 37 -6.15 4.68 -1.85
C ALA A 37 -5.67 3.28 -1.43
N THR A 38 -6.41 2.60 -0.55
CA THR A 38 -6.09 1.23 -0.11
C THR A 38 -6.05 0.25 -1.28
N THR A 39 -7.01 0.37 -2.21
CA THR A 39 -7.09 -0.49 -3.40
C THR A 39 -5.91 -0.23 -4.35
N ALA A 40 -5.59 1.04 -4.60
CA ALA A 40 -4.46 1.42 -5.43
C ALA A 40 -3.12 0.95 -4.85
N ILE A 41 -2.90 1.15 -3.55
CA ILE A 41 -1.70 0.67 -2.84
C ILE A 41 -1.58 -0.85 -2.95
N ARG A 42 -2.68 -1.59 -2.73
CA ARG A 42 -2.67 -3.06 -2.85
C ARG A 42 -2.29 -3.50 -4.26
N ASN A 43 -2.89 -2.89 -5.28
CA ASN A 43 -2.62 -3.24 -6.67
C ASN A 43 -1.17 -2.92 -7.05
N GLU A 44 -0.64 -1.79 -6.60
CA GLU A 44 0.74 -1.41 -6.85
C GLU A 44 1.73 -2.40 -6.23
N LEU A 45 1.55 -2.75 -4.96
CA LEU A 45 2.41 -3.72 -4.27
C LEU A 45 2.33 -5.11 -4.93
N ALA A 46 1.15 -5.53 -5.38
CA ALA A 46 1.00 -6.77 -6.15
C ALA A 46 1.73 -6.74 -7.51
N ARG A 47 1.77 -5.58 -8.19
CA ARG A 47 2.54 -5.41 -9.45
C ARG A 47 4.06 -5.49 -9.25
N GLN A 48 4.53 -5.25 -8.03
CA GLN A 48 5.94 -5.36 -7.67
C GLN A 48 6.31 -6.75 -7.13
N ASP A 49 5.49 -7.78 -7.37
CA ASP A 49 5.66 -9.13 -6.80
C ASP A 49 5.73 -9.15 -5.26
N ARG A 50 5.11 -8.15 -4.63
CA ARG A 50 5.08 -7.96 -3.17
C ARG A 50 3.63 -7.86 -2.68
N PRO A 51 2.77 -8.88 -2.88
CA PRO A 51 1.38 -8.85 -2.46
C PRO A 51 1.26 -8.43 -0.99
N ALA A 52 0.42 -7.42 -0.76
CA ALA A 52 0.26 -6.76 0.52
C ALA A 52 -1.05 -7.14 1.21
N THR A 53 -0.96 -7.42 2.51
CA THR A 53 -2.07 -7.71 3.41
C THR A 53 -2.07 -6.76 4.59
N GLY A 54 -3.23 -6.55 5.21
CA GLY A 54 -3.34 -5.68 6.39
C GLY A 54 -3.00 -4.20 6.15
N ILE A 55 -3.17 -3.70 4.92
CA ILE A 55 -2.90 -2.29 4.59
C ILE A 55 -3.76 -1.39 5.49
N THR A 56 -3.10 -0.58 6.29
CA THR A 56 -3.71 0.39 7.20
C THR A 56 -3.20 1.77 6.84
N LEU A 57 -4.12 2.69 6.52
CA LEU A 57 -3.78 4.10 6.34
C LEU A 57 -3.60 4.77 7.70
N THR A 58 -2.49 5.45 7.93
CA THR A 58 -2.07 6.02 9.23
C THR A 58 -2.28 7.52 9.36
N ASP A 59 -2.87 8.16 8.35
CA ASP A 59 -3.13 9.61 8.24
C ASP A 59 -4.63 9.99 8.27
#